data_AF-A0A957IA43-F1
#
_entry.id   AF-A0A957IA43-F1
#
_cell.length_a   1.000
_cell.length_b   1.000
_cell.length_c   1.000
_cell.angle_alpha   90.00
_cell.angle_beta   90.00
_cell.angle_gamma   90.00
#
_symmetry.space_group_name_H-M   'P 1'
#
loop_
_entity.id
_entity.type
_entity.pdbx_description
1 polymer ?
#
loop_
_entity_poly.entity_id
_entity_poly.type
_entity_poly.pdbx_seq_one_letter_code
_entity_poly.pdbx_strand_id
1 'polypeptide(L)'
;MRDFLISSLQSPLSPQMRIAMVGPFGLHPNKTMAIRALGLARPFAQQGHAVKLFMPPWQTPAEADKSWQVDGVELRYVPLNGGVLGISRRLVRELLAWQRDVVHCFKPK
;
A
#
# COMPACT_ATOMS: atom_id res chain seq x y z
N MET A 1 46.46 13.78 17.79
CA MET A 1 45.48 14.83 17.45
C MET A 1 44.81 14.39 16.17
N ARG A 2 43.67 13.69 16.32
CA ARG A 2 42.38 14.08 15.73
C ARG A 2 42.39 14.15 14.21
N ASP A 3 42.16 13.00 13.59
CA ASP A 3 41.31 12.91 12.39
C ASP A 3 40.41 11.69 12.57
N PHE A 4 39.23 11.98 13.12
CA PHE A 4 38.12 11.06 13.28
C PHE A 4 37.68 10.62 11.89
N LEU A 5 38.08 9.41 11.48
CA LEU A 5 37.50 8.69 10.35
C LEU A 5 36.03 8.38 10.67
N ILE A 6 35.14 9.36 10.48
CA ILE A 6 33.71 9.11 10.30
C ILE A 6 33.54 8.58 8.88
N SER A 7 34.00 7.34 8.66
CA SER A 7 33.49 6.54 7.56
C SER A 7 32.04 6.23 7.94
N SER A 8 31.12 6.87 7.24
CA SER A 8 29.70 6.61 7.31
C SER A 8 29.46 5.10 7.24
N LEU A 9 29.07 4.50 8.37
CA LEU A 9 28.36 3.23 8.37
C LEU A 9 27.07 3.47 7.59
N GLN A 10 27.13 3.30 6.27
CA GLN A 10 25.96 2.96 5.49
C GLN A 10 25.50 1.63 6.07
N SER A 11 24.52 1.69 6.99
CA SER A 11 23.69 0.54 7.31
C SER A 11 23.36 -0.14 5.99
N PRO A 12 23.49 -1.48 5.86
CA PRO A 12 23.09 -2.14 4.64
C PRO A 12 21.66 -1.67 4.36
N LEU A 13 21.45 -1.01 3.21
CA LEU A 13 20.12 -0.62 2.76
C LEU A 13 19.30 -1.89 2.87
N SER A 14 18.34 -1.90 3.79
CA SER A 14 17.41 -3.01 3.92
C SER A 14 16.90 -3.33 2.52
N PRO A 15 16.89 -4.60 2.10
CA PRO A 15 16.59 -4.96 0.73
C PRO A 15 15.32 -4.27 0.25
N GLN A 16 15.36 -3.79 -0.98
CA GLN A 16 14.24 -3.11 -1.61
C GLN A 16 13.03 -4.06 -1.66
N MET A 17 12.01 -3.80 -0.83
CA MET A 17 10.82 -4.65 -0.73
C MET A 17 9.64 -4.11 -1.53
N ARG A 18 8.75 -5.02 -1.91
CA ARG A 18 7.41 -4.79 -2.46
C ARG A 18 6.38 -5.07 -1.38
N ILE A 19 5.90 -4.00 -0.76
CA ILE A 19 4.98 -4.05 0.38
C ILE A 19 3.57 -3.81 -0.14
N ALA A 20 2.76 -4.87 -0.12
CA ALA A 20 1.37 -4.78 -0.50
C ALA A 20 0.52 -4.51 0.75
N MET A 21 -0.29 -3.47 0.71
CA MET A 21 -1.21 -3.12 1.77
C MET A 21 -2.64 -3.35 1.29
N VAL A 22 -3.49 -3.96 2.11
CA VAL A 22 -4.91 -4.20 1.78
C VAL A 22 -5.82 -3.56 2.81
N GLY A 23 -6.67 -2.66 2.33
CA GLY A 23 -7.72 -2.00 3.10
C GLY A 23 -9.10 -2.60 2.87
N PRO A 24 -9.98 -2.60 3.89
CA PRO A 24 -11.35 -3.08 3.74
C PRO A 24 -12.28 -2.11 2.98
N PHE A 25 -11.89 -0.85 2.78
CA PHE A 25 -12.68 0.19 2.08
C PHE A 25 -11.78 1.26 1.46
N GLY A 26 -12.35 2.18 0.69
CA GLY A 26 -11.61 3.29 0.05
C GLY A 26 -11.19 4.43 0.98
N LEU A 27 -10.59 5.48 0.44
CA LEU A 27 -10.12 6.65 1.22
C LEU A 27 -11.24 7.61 1.64
N HIS A 28 -12.36 7.59 0.91
CA HIS A 28 -13.51 8.46 1.13
C HIS A 28 -14.80 7.64 1.23
N PRO A 29 -15.81 8.12 1.97
CA PRO A 29 -15.77 9.28 2.88
C PRO A 29 -15.02 8.99 4.20
N ASN A 30 -14.79 7.71 4.52
CA ASN A 30 -14.14 7.29 5.76
C ASN A 30 -12.63 7.55 5.72
N LYS A 31 -12.18 8.55 6.48
CA LYS A 31 -10.75 8.94 6.53
C LYS A 31 -9.84 7.94 7.24
N THR A 32 -10.35 6.83 7.79
CA THR A 32 -9.52 5.85 8.53
C THR A 32 -8.43 5.27 7.65
N MET A 33 -8.74 4.88 6.41
CA MET A 33 -7.73 4.37 5.48
C MET A 33 -6.73 5.44 5.08
N ALA A 34 -7.18 6.67 4.84
CA ALA A 34 -6.30 7.79 4.54
C ALA A 34 -5.34 8.12 5.70
N ILE A 35 -5.79 8.07 6.94
CA ILE A 35 -4.94 8.38 8.10
C ILE A 35 -4.00 7.22 8.42
N ARG A 36 -4.53 6.00 8.47
CA ARG A 36 -3.78 4.82 8.96
C ARG A 36 -2.93 4.19 7.86
N ALA A 37 -3.52 3.92 6.70
CA ALA A 37 -2.82 3.17 5.67
C ALA A 37 -1.82 4.05 4.91
N LEU A 38 -2.22 5.22 4.44
CA LEU A 38 -1.26 6.15 3.81
C LEU A 38 -0.24 6.67 4.81
N GLY A 39 -0.64 6.91 6.08
CA GLY A 39 0.29 7.28 7.14
C GLY A 39 1.39 6.24 7.37
N LEU A 40 1.04 4.95 7.32
CA LEU A 40 1.99 3.85 7.44
C LEU A 40 2.80 3.61 6.14
N ALA A 41 2.20 3.83 4.97
CA ALA A 41 2.81 3.54 3.68
C ALA A 41 3.93 4.52 3.29
N ARG A 42 3.75 5.81 3.60
CA ARG A 42 4.67 6.88 3.16
C ARG A 42 6.12 6.69 3.62
N PRO A 43 6.42 6.37 4.90
CA PRO A 43 7.80 6.18 5.33
C PRO A 43 8.50 5.06 4.57
N PHE A 44 7.80 3.97 4.24
CA PHE A 44 8.38 2.89 3.45
C PHE A 44 8.71 3.33 2.02
N ALA A 45 7.80 4.08 1.37
CA ALA A 45 8.06 4.64 0.05
C ALA A 45 9.26 5.60 0.05
N GLN A 46 9.38 6.43 1.09
CA GLN A 46 10.51 7.35 1.28
C GLN A 46 11.85 6.63 1.52
N GLN A 47 11.81 5.43 2.08
CA GLN A 47 12.98 4.55 2.23
C GLN A 47 13.32 3.77 0.95
N GLY A 48 12.61 4.02 -0.14
CA GLY A 48 12.81 3.41 -1.45
C GLY A 48 11.86 2.26 -1.74
N HIS A 49 11.20 1.67 -0.75
CA HIS A 49 10.35 0.48 -0.92
C HIS A 49 9.20 0.73 -1.89
N ALA A 50 8.86 -0.27 -2.70
CA ALA A 50 7.68 -0.22 -3.55
C ALA A 50 6.47 -0.53 -2.68
N VAL A 51 5.55 0.42 -2.54
CA VAL A 51 4.36 0.26 -1.70
C VAL A 51 3.11 0.41 -2.54
N LYS A 52 2.20 -0.56 -2.45
CA LYS A 52 0.91 -0.50 -3.15
C LYS A 52 -0.25 -0.80 -2.21
N LEU A 53 -1.23 0.11 -2.17
CA LEU A 53 -2.44 0.00 -1.35
C LEU A 53 -3.64 -0.41 -2.22
N PHE A 54 -4.17 -1.60 -1.98
CA PHE A 54 -5.35 -2.14 -2.65
C PHE A 54 -6.59 -1.96 -1.78
N MET A 55 -7.65 -1.43 -2.36
CA MET A 55 -8.89 -1.12 -1.65
C MET A 55 -10.11 -1.35 -2.55
N PRO A 56 -11.21 -1.87 -2.03
CA PRO A 56 -12.51 -1.78 -2.68
C PRO A 56 -13.20 -0.44 -2.33
N PRO A 57 -13.53 0.43 -3.29
CA PRO A 57 -14.15 1.73 -3.02
C PRO A 57 -15.68 1.63 -2.84
N TRP A 58 -16.14 0.85 -1.85
CA TRP A 58 -17.58 0.57 -1.66
C TRP A 58 -18.47 1.81 -1.63
N GLN A 59 -17.97 2.89 -1.03
CA GLN A 59 -18.70 4.13 -0.84
C GLN A 59 -18.54 5.12 -2.00
N THR A 60 -17.57 4.89 -2.89
CA THR A 60 -17.36 5.67 -4.12
C THR A 60 -17.28 4.77 -5.36
N PRO A 61 -18.35 4.02 -5.71
CA PRO A 61 -18.30 3.04 -6.81
C PRO A 61 -17.90 3.62 -8.17
N ALA A 62 -18.19 4.91 -8.41
CA ALA A 62 -17.80 5.61 -9.64
C ALA A 62 -16.27 5.73 -9.81
N GLU A 63 -15.51 5.56 -8.73
CA GLU A 63 -14.04 5.58 -8.75
C GLU A 63 -13.44 4.17 -8.85
N ALA A 64 -14.26 3.13 -9.02
CA ALA A 64 -13.78 1.76 -9.15
C ALA A 64 -12.86 1.57 -10.37
N ASP A 65 -12.00 0.56 -10.27
CA ASP A 65 -10.99 0.21 -11.29
C ASP A 65 -9.93 1.29 -11.57
N LYS A 66 -9.78 2.24 -10.65
CA LYS A 66 -8.79 3.33 -10.76
C LYS A 66 -7.46 2.95 -10.11
N SER A 67 -6.37 3.41 -10.72
CA SER A 67 -5.03 3.41 -10.12
C SER A 67 -4.46 4.83 -10.14
N TRP A 68 -3.75 5.23 -9.09
CA TRP A 68 -3.09 6.53 -9.00
C TRP A 68 -1.94 6.48 -8.00
N GLN A 69 -1.15 7.56 -7.87
CA GLN A 69 -0.08 7.65 -6.88
C GLN A 69 -0.29 8.82 -5.93
N VAL A 70 0.12 8.65 -4.68
CA VAL A 70 0.16 9.70 -3.64
C VAL A 70 1.45 9.52 -2.84
N ASP A 71 2.31 10.53 -2.83
CA ASP A 71 3.54 10.56 -2.02
C ASP A 71 4.43 9.30 -2.19
N GLY A 72 4.58 8.81 -3.42
CA GLY A 72 5.36 7.61 -3.75
C GLY A 72 4.65 6.27 -3.46
N VAL A 73 3.43 6.29 -2.94
CA VAL A 73 2.59 5.10 -2.74
C VAL A 73 1.69 4.92 -3.96
N GLU A 74 1.65 3.71 -4.51
CA GLU A 74 0.67 3.35 -5.56
C GLU A 74 -0.66 2.96 -4.90
N LEU A 75 -1.78 3.50 -5.38
CA LEU A 75 -3.11 3.19 -4.91
C LEU A 75 -3.89 2.48 -6.00
N ARG A 76 -4.65 1.47 -5.60
CA ARG A 76 -5.48 0.65 -6.48
C ARG A 76 -6.87 0.48 -5.90
N TYR A 77 -7.86 1.05 -6.58
CA TYR A 77 -9.25 0.69 -6.40
C TYR A 77 -9.61 -0.48 -7.31
N VAL A 78 -10.05 -1.59 -6.70
CA VAL A 78 -10.49 -2.76 -7.47
C VAL A 78 -11.90 -2.55 -8.03
N PRO A 79 -12.21 -3.13 -9.20
CA PRO A 79 -13.59 -3.26 -9.70
C PRO A 79 -14.55 -3.85 -8.66
N LEU A 80 -15.77 -3.31 -8.58
CA LEU A 80 -16.82 -3.76 -7.67
C LEU A 80 -17.82 -4.72 -8.34
N ASN A 81 -17.34 -5.81 -8.95
CA ASN A 81 -18.19 -6.80 -9.63
C ASN A 81 -18.16 -8.18 -8.95
N GLY A 82 -19.27 -8.92 -9.06
CA GLY A 82 -19.39 -10.30 -8.54
C GLY A 82 -19.64 -10.41 -7.04
N GLY A 83 -20.20 -9.36 -6.41
CA GLY A 83 -20.48 -9.33 -4.98
C GLY A 83 -19.24 -9.44 -4.10
N VAL A 84 -19.42 -9.65 -2.80
CA VAL A 84 -18.32 -9.70 -1.82
C VAL A 84 -17.29 -10.76 -2.21
N LEU A 85 -17.72 -11.97 -2.59
CA LEU A 85 -16.80 -13.06 -2.99
C LEU A 85 -16.00 -12.72 -4.25
N GLY A 86 -16.65 -12.12 -5.27
CA GLY A 86 -15.98 -11.70 -6.50
C GLY A 86 -14.92 -10.65 -6.23
N ILE A 87 -15.23 -9.69 -5.35
CA ILE A 87 -14.35 -8.59 -5.00
C ILE A 87 -13.19 -9.07 -4.12
N SER A 88 -13.45 -9.93 -3.13
CA SER A 88 -12.39 -10.58 -2.34
C SER A 88 -11.45 -11.40 -3.23
N ARG A 89 -11.97 -12.20 -4.15
CA ARG A 89 -11.16 -12.96 -5.11
C ARG A 89 -10.34 -12.04 -6.02
N ARG A 90 -10.89 -10.89 -6.40
CA ARG A 90 -10.18 -9.89 -7.21
C ARG A 90 -9.04 -9.24 -6.44
N LEU A 91 -9.28 -8.81 -5.21
CA LEU A 91 -8.23 -8.30 -4.31
C LEU A 91 -7.09 -9.30 -4.22
N VAL A 92 -7.38 -10.56 -3.84
CA VAL A 92 -6.35 -11.60 -3.71
C VAL A 92 -5.56 -11.78 -5.02
N ARG A 93 -6.25 -11.82 -6.17
CA ARG A 93 -5.60 -11.99 -7.48
C ARG A 93 -4.69 -10.82 -7.86
N GLU A 94 -5.16 -9.58 -7.74
CA GLU A 94 -4.34 -8.42 -8.07
C GLU A 94 -3.14 -8.28 -7.13
N LEU A 95 -3.36 -8.55 -5.84
CA LEU A 95 -2.33 -8.57 -4.82
C LEU A 95 -1.26 -9.62 -5.19
N LEU A 96 -1.65 -10.82 -5.67
CA LEU A 96 -0.71 -11.91 -6.00
C LEU A 96 0.03 -11.64 -7.31
N ALA A 97 -0.66 -11.08 -8.30
CA ALA A 97 -0.08 -10.67 -9.58
C ALA A 97 1.00 -9.59 -9.40
N TRP A 98 0.87 -8.77 -8.35
CA TRP A 98 1.86 -7.74 -8.01
C TRP A 98 3.10 -8.28 -7.27
N GLN A 99 3.33 -9.60 -7.20
CA GLN A 99 4.64 -10.18 -6.84
C GLN A 99 5.28 -9.54 -5.58
N ARG A 100 4.49 -9.45 -4.51
CA ARG A 100 4.86 -8.82 -3.23
C ARG A 100 5.83 -9.67 -2.41
N ASP A 101 6.60 -9.01 -1.56
CA ASP A 101 7.39 -9.69 -0.50
C ASP A 101 6.59 -9.79 0.80
N VAL A 102 5.80 -8.74 1.09
CA VAL A 102 5.02 -8.63 2.34
C VAL A 102 3.60 -8.22 2.04
N VAL A 103 2.65 -8.75 2.81
CA VAL A 103 1.26 -8.29 2.84
C VAL A 103 0.93 -7.74 4.22
N HIS A 104 0.45 -6.51 4.26
CA HIS A 104 -0.15 -5.93 5.47
C HIS A 104 -1.66 -5.76 5.26
N CYS A 105 -2.45 -6.48 6.05
CA CYS A 105 -3.92 -6.39 6.02
C CYS A 105 -4.41 -5.49 7.16
N PHE A 106 -5.16 -4.44 6.84
CA PHE A 106 -5.85 -3.64 7.86
C PHE A 106 -7.10 -4.38 8.32
N LYS A 107 -7.18 -4.68 9.63
CA LYS A 107 -8.34 -5.35 10.23
C LYS A 107 -9.62 -4.56 9.95
N PRO A 108 -10.70 -5.18 9.46
CA PRO A 108 -12.01 -4.54 9.46
C PRO A 108 -12.45 -4.26 10.91
N LYS A 109 -13.16 -3.15 11.13
CA LYS A 109 -13.83 -2.94 12.42
C LYS A 109 -15.00 -3.91 12.56
#